data_AF-A0A1Q2CV55-F1
#
_entry.id   AF-A0A1Q2CV55-F1
#
_cell.length_a   1.000
_cell.length_b   1.000
_cell.length_c   1.000
_cell.angle_alpha   90.00
_cell.angle_beta   90.00
_cell.angle_gamma   90.00
#
_symmetry.space_group_name_H-M   'P 1'
#
loop_
_entity.id
_entity.type
_entity.pdbx_description
1 polymer ?
#
loop_
_entity_poly.entity_id
_entity_poly.type
_entity_poly.pdbx_seq_one_letter_code
_entity_poly.pdbx_strand_id
1 'polypeptide(L)'
;MKSRQAKVLTDDRHVAFQITWIVYQTVIDAYQADQPAEGKTIMTRVIDQLKTGVPVGLDELRSLGQTLQRRRDDILAFFDHPGTSNGPTEAINGLLEHLRGTARGFRNIVNYIARCLLDAGGFRPLIHSLL
;
A
#
# COMPACT_ATOMS: atom_id res chain seq x y z
N MET A 1 -14.35 -18.40 14.36
CA MET A 1 -12.94 -17.98 14.31
C MET A 1 -12.62 -16.66 15.05
N LYS A 2 -13.60 -15.91 15.60
CA LYS A 2 -13.37 -14.67 16.37
C LYS A 2 -12.92 -14.86 17.83
N SER A 3 -13.20 -16.02 18.44
CA SER A 3 -13.08 -16.22 19.89
C SER A 3 -11.67 -16.57 20.40
N ARG A 4 -10.76 -17.07 19.55
CA ARG A 4 -9.41 -17.47 19.98
C ARG A 4 -8.40 -16.30 19.95
N GLN A 5 -8.60 -15.32 19.07
CA GLN A 5 -7.76 -14.12 18.99
C GLN A 5 -8.00 -13.17 20.17
N ALA A 6 -9.27 -12.97 20.56
CA ALA A 6 -9.62 -12.08 21.68
C ALA A 6 -8.93 -12.46 23.01
N LYS A 7 -8.72 -13.76 23.25
CA LYS A 7 -8.12 -14.28 24.49
C LYS A 7 -6.59 -14.13 24.56
N VAL A 8 -5.91 -14.08 23.41
CA VAL A 8 -4.45 -13.83 23.35
C VAL A 8 -4.16 -12.34 23.46
N LEU A 9 -5.10 -11.50 23.04
CA LEU A 9 -4.90 -10.06 23.01
C LEU A 9 -5.03 -9.43 24.41
N THR A 10 -5.88 -9.92 25.30
CA THR A 10 -6.12 -9.38 26.67
C THR A 10 -4.92 -9.34 27.65
N ASP A 11 -3.72 -9.72 27.23
CA ASP A 11 -2.50 -9.56 28.02
C ASP A 11 -1.94 -8.14 27.86
N ASP A 12 -1.58 -7.47 28.97
CA ASP A 12 -1.02 -6.11 28.96
C ASP A 12 0.24 -6.00 28.07
N ARG A 13 0.97 -7.11 27.88
CA ARG A 13 2.14 -7.18 26.98
C ARG A 13 1.77 -7.04 25.50
N HIS A 14 0.51 -7.22 25.13
CA HIS A 14 0.03 -7.19 23.74
C HIS A 14 -0.75 -5.93 23.39
N VAL A 15 -0.86 -4.97 24.32
CA VAL A 15 -1.61 -3.71 24.10
C VAL A 15 -1.07 -2.94 22.89
N ALA A 16 0.26 -2.88 22.73
CA ALA A 16 0.89 -2.22 21.58
C ALA A 16 0.47 -2.85 20.23
N PHE A 17 0.48 -4.19 20.17
CA PHE A 17 0.06 -4.95 19.00
C PHE A 17 -1.43 -4.76 18.73
N GLN A 18 -2.27 -4.83 19.76
CA GLN A 18 -3.71 -4.59 19.63
C GLN A 18 -4.03 -3.22 19.03
N ILE A 19 -3.42 -2.16 19.57
CA ILE A 19 -3.64 -0.79 19.09
C ILE A 19 -3.24 -0.69 17.63
N THR A 20 -2.06 -1.20 17.28
CA THR A 20 -1.56 -1.18 15.90
C THR A 20 -2.47 -1.97 14.95
N TRP A 21 -2.92 -3.14 15.38
CA TRP A 21 -3.84 -3.98 14.63
C TRP A 21 -5.20 -3.30 14.41
N ILE A 22 -5.75 -2.64 15.43
CA ILE A 22 -7.00 -1.88 15.32
C ILE A 22 -6.84 -0.76 14.30
N VAL A 23 -5.77 0.04 14.39
CA VAL A 23 -5.49 1.11 13.43
C VAL A 23 -5.40 0.55 12.01
N TYR A 24 -4.68 -0.56 11.83
CA TYR A 24 -4.54 -1.25 10.55
C TYR A 24 -5.91 -1.69 9.99
N GLN A 25 -6.73 -2.36 10.80
CA GLN A 25 -8.06 -2.80 10.38
C GLN A 25 -8.98 -1.63 10.06
N THR A 26 -8.97 -0.56 10.86
CA THR A 26 -9.79 0.63 10.58
C THR A 26 -9.39 1.33 9.28
N VAL A 27 -8.10 1.31 8.93
CA VAL A 27 -7.64 1.78 7.61
C VAL A 27 -8.18 0.91 6.48
N ILE A 28 -8.18 -0.42 6.64
CA ILE A 28 -8.78 -1.34 5.65
C ILE A 28 -10.27 -1.07 5.52
N ASP A 29 -10.99 -0.99 6.64
CA ASP A 29 -12.44 -0.75 6.67
C ASP A 29 -12.78 0.57 5.94
N ALA A 30 -11.96 1.61 6.11
CA ALA A 30 -12.14 2.86 5.36
C ALA A 30 -12.07 2.65 3.84
N TYR A 31 -11.04 1.96 3.34
CA TYR A 31 -10.86 1.74 1.90
C TYR A 31 -11.85 0.72 1.31
N GLN A 32 -12.39 -0.19 2.12
CA GLN A 32 -13.36 -1.21 1.70
C GLN A 32 -14.81 -0.80 1.92
N ALA A 33 -15.07 0.39 2.46
CA ALA A 33 -16.42 0.88 2.70
C ALA A 33 -17.24 0.91 1.40
N ASP A 34 -18.48 0.42 1.46
CA ASP A 34 -19.39 0.38 0.31
C ASP A 34 -19.68 1.78 -0.25
N GLN A 35 -19.72 2.79 0.63
CA GLN A 35 -19.93 4.18 0.28
C GLN A 35 -18.64 5.00 0.48
N PRO A 36 -18.12 5.67 -0.56
CA PRO A 36 -16.88 6.45 -0.44
C PRO A 36 -16.92 7.51 0.66
N ALA A 37 -18.08 8.14 0.90
CA ALA A 37 -18.26 9.13 1.96
C ALA A 37 -18.08 8.54 3.37
N GLU A 38 -18.51 7.29 3.58
CA GLU A 38 -18.29 6.56 4.83
C GLU A 38 -16.79 6.28 5.02
N GLY A 39 -16.15 5.74 3.98
CA GLY A 39 -14.71 5.51 3.98
C GLY A 39 -13.90 6.76 4.30
N LYS A 40 -14.26 7.89 3.67
CA LYS A 40 -13.66 9.22 3.93
C LYS A 40 -13.80 9.64 5.39
N THR A 41 -14.96 9.39 5.98
CA THR A 41 -15.25 9.71 7.38
C THR A 41 -14.40 8.86 8.32
N ILE A 42 -14.32 7.54 8.07
CA ILE A 42 -13.49 6.62 8.86
C ILE A 42 -12.01 7.02 8.76
N MET A 43 -11.50 7.24 7.54
CA MET A 43 -10.11 7.64 7.33
C MET A 43 -9.79 8.98 8.00
N THR A 44 -10.68 9.97 7.87
CA THR A 44 -10.54 11.27 8.55
C THR A 44 -10.38 11.08 10.05
N ARG A 45 -11.22 10.24 10.66
CA ARG A 45 -11.15 9.94 12.10
C ARG A 45 -9.84 9.26 12.48
N VAL A 46 -9.34 8.32 11.69
CA VAL A 46 -8.05 7.67 11.94
C VAL A 46 -6.92 8.69 11.93
N ILE A 47 -6.87 9.56 10.91
CA ILE A 47 -5.85 10.61 10.80
C ILE A 47 -5.92 11.55 12.01
N ASP A 48 -7.12 12.00 12.39
CA ASP A 48 -7.31 12.91 13.53
C ASP A 48 -6.92 12.24 14.85
N GLN A 49 -7.27 10.97 15.07
CA GLN A 49 -6.89 10.22 16.28
C GLN A 49 -5.37 10.07 16.40
N LEU A 50 -4.70 9.62 15.33
CA LEU A 50 -3.25 9.45 15.32
C LEU A 50 -2.49 10.78 15.45
N LYS A 51 -3.10 11.90 15.02
CA LYS A 51 -2.58 13.25 15.23
C LYS A 51 -2.71 13.70 16.69
N THR A 52 -3.88 13.49 17.30
CA THR A 52 -4.17 13.99 18.66
C THR A 52 -3.30 13.36 19.74
N GLY A 53 -2.84 12.13 19.52
CA GLY A 53 -1.85 11.51 20.39
C GLY A 53 -1.87 10.00 20.30
N VAL A 54 -0.68 9.43 20.16
CA VAL A 54 -0.45 7.99 20.27
C VAL A 54 0.19 7.73 21.65
N PRO A 55 -0.22 6.66 22.38
CA PRO A 55 0.42 6.29 23.64
C PRO A 55 1.95 6.24 23.57
N VAL A 56 2.61 6.52 24.71
CA VAL A 56 4.06 6.43 24.83
C VAL A 56 4.53 5.00 24.53
N GLY A 57 5.61 4.86 23.77
CA GLY A 57 6.15 3.55 23.36
C GLY A 57 5.61 3.00 22.04
N LEU A 58 4.85 3.79 21.28
CA LEU A 58 4.33 3.45 19.94
C LEU A 58 4.86 4.45 18.89
N ASP A 59 6.17 4.49 18.74
CA ASP A 59 6.86 5.52 17.94
C ASP A 59 6.59 5.37 16.43
N GLU A 60 6.37 4.14 15.96
CA GLU A 60 5.98 3.85 14.58
C GLU A 60 4.59 4.40 14.26
N LEU A 61 3.61 4.23 15.17
CA LEU A 61 2.27 4.79 14.99
C LEU A 61 2.28 6.32 15.07
N ARG A 62 3.16 6.90 15.89
CA ARG A 62 3.38 8.36 15.92
C ARG A 62 3.92 8.86 14.58
N SER A 63 4.92 8.17 14.04
CA SER A 63 5.52 8.50 12.74
C SER A 63 4.51 8.33 11.59
N LEU A 64 3.68 7.28 11.65
CA LEU A 64 2.56 7.08 10.73
C LEU A 64 1.56 8.23 10.83
N GLY A 65 1.14 8.62 12.04
CA GLY A 65 0.21 9.73 12.26
C GLY A 65 0.71 11.04 11.66
N GLN A 66 2.00 11.36 11.84
CA GLN A 66 2.63 12.53 11.21
C GLN A 66 2.59 12.46 9.68
N THR A 67 2.90 11.29 9.12
CA THR A 67 2.89 11.07 7.67
C THR A 67 1.48 11.22 7.09
N LEU A 68 0.50 10.57 7.73
CA LEU A 68 -0.90 10.63 7.32
C LEU A 68 -1.45 12.05 7.40
N GLN A 69 -1.14 12.78 8.47
CA GLN A 69 -1.56 14.18 8.61
C GLN A 69 -0.92 15.08 7.55
N ARG A 70 0.36 14.88 7.23
CA ARG A 70 1.04 15.64 6.17
C ARG A 70 0.45 15.38 4.78
N ARG A 71 -0.05 14.16 4.54
CA ARG A 71 -0.63 13.73 3.27
C ARG A 71 -2.17 13.68 3.30
N ARG A 72 -2.80 14.33 4.29
CA ARG A 72 -4.24 14.22 4.56
C ARG A 72 -5.08 14.45 3.30
N ASP A 73 -4.82 15.55 2.60
CA ASP A 73 -5.62 15.92 1.44
C ASP A 73 -5.47 14.92 0.30
N ASP A 74 -4.25 14.46 0.03
CA ASP A 74 -3.99 13.43 -0.98
C ASP A 74 -4.67 12.09 -0.65
N ILE A 75 -4.65 11.69 0.62
CA ILE A 75 -5.27 10.45 1.09
C ILE A 75 -6.79 10.55 1.00
N LEU A 76 -7.37 11.66 1.45
CA LEU A 76 -8.81 11.84 1.45
C LEU A 76 -9.38 12.03 0.05
N ALA A 77 -8.56 12.52 -0.89
CA ALA A 77 -8.94 12.63 -2.30
C ALA A 77 -9.28 11.26 -2.92
N PHE A 78 -8.73 10.14 -2.45
CA PHE A 78 -9.11 8.80 -2.92
C PHE A 78 -10.64 8.61 -2.88
N PHE A 79 -11.28 9.07 -1.82
CA PHE A 79 -12.72 8.89 -1.62
C PHE A 79 -13.58 9.85 -2.45
N ASP A 80 -13.00 10.90 -3.01
CA ASP A 80 -13.69 11.83 -3.91
C ASP A 80 -13.69 11.36 -5.38
N HIS A 81 -12.87 10.36 -5.70
CA HIS A 81 -12.66 9.85 -7.05
C HIS A 81 -13.01 8.36 -7.14
N PRO A 82 -14.31 8.00 -7.17
CA PRO A 82 -14.72 6.60 -7.24
C PRO A 82 -14.18 5.91 -8.49
N GLY A 83 -13.71 4.67 -8.34
CA GLY A 83 -13.14 3.87 -9.43
C GLY A 83 -11.64 4.07 -9.68
N THR A 84 -10.96 4.91 -8.90
CA THR A 84 -9.49 4.92 -8.90
C THR A 84 -8.95 3.64 -8.28
N SER A 85 -7.97 3.02 -8.94
CA SER A 85 -7.29 1.84 -8.42
C SER A 85 -5.78 1.98 -8.60
N ASN A 86 -5.03 1.31 -7.72
CA ASN A 86 -3.58 1.17 -7.87
C ASN A 86 -3.19 0.12 -8.92
N GLY A 87 -4.15 -0.58 -9.53
CA GLY A 87 -3.91 -1.69 -10.45
C GLY A 87 -2.93 -1.38 -11.59
N PRO A 88 -3.07 -0.24 -12.30
CA PRO A 88 -2.11 0.14 -13.35
C PRO A 88 -0.69 0.35 -12.81
N THR A 89 -0.55 1.01 -11.65
CA THR A 89 0.74 1.25 -11.00
C THR A 89 1.36 -0.07 -10.50
N GLU A 90 0.55 -0.95 -9.92
CA GLU A 90 0.96 -2.27 -9.44
C GLU A 90 1.37 -3.19 -10.58
N ALA A 91 0.68 -3.14 -11.73
CA ALA A 91 1.07 -3.87 -12.93
C ALA A 91 2.46 -3.46 -13.42
N ILE A 92 2.76 -2.15 -13.42
CA ILE A 92 4.09 -1.64 -13.75
C ILE A 92 5.12 -2.07 -12.71
N ASN A 93 4.80 -1.99 -11.41
CA ASN A 93 5.71 -2.41 -10.36
C ASN A 93 6.05 -3.91 -10.45
N GLY A 94 5.06 -4.76 -10.70
CA GLY A 94 5.26 -6.19 -10.92
C GLY A 94 6.15 -6.49 -12.13
N LEU A 95 6.00 -5.72 -13.21
CA LEU A 95 6.91 -5.79 -14.36
C LEU A 95 8.35 -5.41 -13.96
N LEU A 96 8.54 -4.32 -13.22
CA LEU A 96 9.86 -3.87 -12.76
C LEU A 96 10.52 -4.89 -11.81
N GLU A 97 9.76 -5.50 -10.92
CA GLU A 97 10.24 -6.57 -10.03
C GLU A 97 10.69 -7.80 -10.81
N HIS A 98 9.92 -8.21 -11.82
CA HIS A 98 10.30 -9.29 -12.73
C HIS A 98 11.59 -8.97 -13.49
N LEU A 99 11.67 -7.77 -14.07
CA LEU A 99 12.84 -7.28 -14.79
C LEU A 99 14.09 -7.24 -13.92
N ARG A 100 13.96 -6.83 -12.65
CA ARG A 100 15.07 -6.83 -11.70
C ARG A 100 15.61 -8.24 -11.44
N GLY A 101 14.76 -9.26 -11.52
CA GLY A 101 15.17 -10.66 -11.46
C GLY A 101 15.88 -11.13 -12.73
N THR A 102 15.27 -10.92 -13.90
CA THR A 102 15.75 -11.45 -15.19
C THR A 102 16.96 -10.70 -15.73
N ALA A 103 17.08 -9.40 -15.45
CA ALA A 103 18.19 -8.56 -15.88
C ALA A 103 19.33 -8.48 -14.83
N ARG A 104 19.28 -9.31 -13.78
CA ARG A 104 20.33 -9.35 -12.76
C ARG A 104 21.65 -9.84 -13.37
N GLY A 105 22.70 -9.02 -13.26
CA GLY A 105 24.05 -9.37 -13.72
C GLY A 105 24.50 -8.72 -15.04
N PHE A 106 23.59 -8.04 -15.75
CA PHE A 106 23.99 -7.16 -16.85
C PHE A 106 24.78 -5.95 -16.30
N ARG A 107 26.06 -5.85 -16.68
CA ARG A 107 26.94 -4.73 -16.31
C ARG A 107 27.00 -3.63 -17.37
N ASN A 108 26.42 -3.88 -18.54
CA ASN A 108 26.34 -2.94 -19.65
C ASN A 108 24.88 -2.46 -19.80
N ILE A 109 24.68 -1.14 -19.77
CA ILE A 109 23.36 -0.49 -19.80
C ILE A 109 22.59 -0.77 -21.09
N VAL A 110 23.27 -0.89 -22.24
CA VAL A 110 22.63 -1.19 -23.53
C VAL A 110 22.03 -2.60 -23.50
N ASN A 111 22.79 -3.57 -22.99
CA ASN A 111 22.31 -4.94 -22.86
C ASN A 111 21.18 -5.07 -21.82
N TYR A 112 21.26 -4.28 -20.74
CA TYR A 112 20.18 -4.19 -19.75
C TYR A 112 18.88 -3.64 -20.36
N ILE A 113 18.96 -2.53 -21.11
CA ILE A 113 17.80 -1.94 -21.79
C ILE A 113 17.22 -2.92 -22.81
N ALA A 114 18.07 -3.58 -23.61
CA ALA A 114 17.61 -4.59 -24.58
C ALA A 114 16.85 -5.73 -23.89
N ARG A 115 17.33 -6.23 -22.75
CA ARG A 115 16.63 -7.26 -21.97
C ARG A 115 15.29 -6.75 -21.44
N CYS A 116 15.24 -5.52 -20.93
CA CYS A 116 13.99 -4.93 -20.45
C CYS A 116 12.95 -4.76 -21.56
N LEU A 117 13.37 -4.33 -22.75
CA LEU A 117 12.49 -4.19 -23.91
C LEU A 117 11.97 -5.55 -24.41
N LEU A 118 12.78 -6.61 -24.34
CA LEU A 118 12.34 -7.97 -24.67
C LEU A 118 11.27 -8.49 -23.70
N ASP A 119 11.51 -8.39 -22.39
CA ASP A 119 10.57 -8.88 -21.37
C ASP A 119 9.26 -8.07 -21.34
N ALA A 120 9.32 -6.75 -21.57
CA ALA A 120 8.13 -5.89 -21.66
C ALA A 120 7.34 -6.05 -22.98
N GLY A 121 7.81 -6.89 -23.92
CA GLY A 121 7.14 -7.14 -25.20
C GLY A 121 7.40 -6.08 -26.29
N GLY A 122 8.37 -5.19 -26.09
CA GLY A 122 8.74 -4.11 -27.03
C GLY A 122 9.24 -4.60 -28.40
N PHE A 123 9.56 -5.89 -28.56
CA PHE A 123 9.95 -6.50 -29.84
C PHE A 123 8.87 -7.38 -30.48
N ARG A 124 7.68 -7.53 -29.87
CA ARG A 124 6.57 -8.34 -30.46
C ARG A 124 6.20 -7.90 -31.89
N PRO A 125 6.12 -6.61 -32.25
CA PRO A 125 5.82 -6.20 -33.62
C PRO A 125 6.88 -6.64 -34.64
N LEU A 126 8.16 -6.58 -34.26
CA LEU A 126 9.30 -6.93 -35.14
C LEU A 126 9.44 -8.45 -35.34
N ILE A 127 9.11 -9.24 -34.31
CA ILE A 127 9.18 -10.71 -34.39
C ILE A 127 7.98 -11.26 -35.20
N HIS A 128 6.80 -10.67 -35.08
CA HIS A 128 5.62 -11.08 -35.86
C HIS A 128 5.67 -10.63 -37.33
N SER A 129 6.46 -9.62 -37.69
CA SER A 129 6.67 -9.23 -39.10
C SER A 129 7.68 -10.11 -39.84
N LEU A 130 8.38 -11.01 -39.13
CA LEU A 130 9.40 -11.92 -39.66
C LEU A 130 8.92 -13.39 -39.73
N LEU A 131 7.62 -13.61 -39.49
CA LEU A 131 6.89 -14.86 -39.71
C LEU A 131 5.78 -14.61 -40.74
#